data_AF-A0A9E2MKA6-F1
#
_entry.id   AF-A0A9E2MKA6-F1
#
_cell.length_a   1.000
_cell.length_b   1.000
_cell.length_c   1.000
_cell.angle_alpha   90.00
_cell.angle_beta   90.00
_cell.angle_gamma   90.00
#
_symmetry.space_group_name_H-M   'P 1'
#
loop_
_entity.id
_entity.type
_entity.pdbx_description
1 polymer ?
#
loop_
_entity_poly.entity_id
_entity_poly.type
_entity_poly.pdbx_seq_one_letter_code
_entity_poly.pdbx_strand_id
1 'polypeptide(L)'
;MTEQINLNTAHLDALTNLPGVGPAMAERIVAARPYQAPEDLLHVSGVGPALLERLTPLVTVAEDETPDMEIPFEEDSGTQPEAEEDIPETESQPEEEVAPPEAESQPEEEAAPPETESQTEEEAAPQETEFQPEEEAAPPETEFQPEDEIIPPWDDGEPEDEIHPPDAETADDAIIPAETDEEKSPSRPKPVTRGQALLMAAVGSFAAFVLAVLFSLILIASLNGGLRFASLDQVAALDRQVSGLNSQAEILTQDIAGLQSRIDNLETLNVRVDNLETDTAQLETDMSATVESVENMSVQIEDMSAQIEEIFSQTARFQAFLNGLRELLNAVSTP
;
A
#
# COMPACT_ATOMS: atom_id res chain seq x y z
N MET A 1 -28.98 -2.05 -32.79
CA MET A 1 -27.87 -1.07 -32.85
C MET A 1 -26.70 -1.64 -32.07
N THR A 2 -25.48 -1.16 -32.27
CA THR A 2 -24.40 -1.31 -31.28
C THR A 2 -24.56 -0.19 -30.26
N GLU A 3 -24.76 -0.58 -29.01
CA GLU A 3 -24.84 0.33 -27.86
C GLU A 3 -23.43 0.89 -27.56
N GLN A 4 -23.32 2.19 -27.30
CA GLN A 4 -22.03 2.84 -27.05
C GLN A 4 -21.72 2.80 -25.55
N ILE A 5 -20.51 2.36 -25.21
CA ILE A 5 -20.10 2.17 -23.82
C ILE A 5 -19.49 3.47 -23.29
N ASN A 6 -20.09 4.04 -22.26
CA ASN A 6 -19.64 5.29 -21.63
C ASN A 6 -18.34 5.05 -20.84
N LEU A 7 -17.23 5.66 -21.27
CA LEU A 7 -15.90 5.43 -20.69
C LEU A 7 -15.79 5.90 -19.23
N ASN A 8 -16.59 6.89 -18.82
CA ASN A 8 -16.57 7.46 -17.48
C ASN A 8 -17.43 6.65 -16.49
N THR A 9 -18.57 6.10 -16.92
CA THR A 9 -19.52 5.40 -16.04
C THR A 9 -19.47 3.86 -16.12
N ALA A 10 -18.98 3.28 -17.22
CA ALA A 10 -19.04 1.83 -17.43
C ALA A 10 -18.33 0.99 -16.36
N HIS A 11 -18.88 -0.18 -16.03
CA HIS A 11 -18.21 -1.17 -15.19
C HIS A 11 -17.14 -1.97 -15.99
N LEU A 12 -16.24 -2.62 -15.25
CA LEU A 12 -15.11 -3.40 -15.79
C LEU A 12 -15.58 -4.44 -16.82
N ASP A 13 -16.65 -5.17 -16.54
CA ASP A 13 -17.22 -6.18 -17.45
C ASP A 13 -17.66 -5.56 -18.79
N ALA A 14 -18.32 -4.40 -18.76
CA ALA A 14 -18.71 -3.69 -19.98
C ALA A 14 -17.47 -3.29 -20.80
N LEU A 15 -16.43 -2.75 -20.15
CA LEU A 15 -15.17 -2.40 -20.82
C LEU A 15 -14.44 -3.61 -21.42
N THR A 16 -14.52 -4.80 -20.80
CA THR A 16 -13.90 -6.02 -21.38
C THR A 16 -14.64 -6.63 -22.58
N ASN A 17 -15.86 -6.17 -22.87
CA ASN A 17 -16.55 -6.50 -24.12
C ASN A 17 -16.01 -5.71 -25.33
N LEU A 18 -15.17 -4.69 -25.11
CA LEU A 18 -14.60 -3.87 -26.19
C LEU A 18 -13.50 -4.64 -26.97
N PRO A 19 -13.44 -4.51 -28.31
CA PRO A 19 -12.67 -5.40 -29.19
C PRO A 19 -11.14 -5.19 -29.11
N GLY A 20 -10.51 -5.82 -28.13
CA GLY A 20 -9.07 -5.74 -27.83
C GLY A 20 -8.75 -5.28 -26.41
N VAL A 21 -9.78 -5.04 -25.58
CA VAL A 21 -9.65 -4.65 -24.18
C VAL A 21 -9.79 -5.89 -23.29
N GLY A 22 -8.69 -6.48 -22.84
CA GLY A 22 -8.70 -7.52 -21.81
C GLY A 22 -8.93 -6.96 -20.39
N PRO A 23 -9.11 -7.80 -19.36
CA PRO A 23 -9.33 -7.34 -17.97
C PRO A 23 -8.30 -6.33 -17.47
N ALA A 24 -7.00 -6.67 -17.60
CA ALA A 24 -5.91 -5.76 -17.26
C ALA A 24 -5.80 -4.52 -18.16
N MET A 25 -6.56 -4.41 -19.25
CA MET A 25 -6.73 -3.16 -20.00
C MET A 25 -7.94 -2.37 -19.47
N ALA A 26 -9.07 -3.03 -19.22
CA ALA A 26 -10.26 -2.42 -18.62
C ALA A 26 -9.95 -1.78 -17.24
N GLU A 27 -9.20 -2.47 -16.38
CA GLU A 27 -8.72 -1.94 -15.09
C GLU A 27 -7.94 -0.63 -15.26
N ARG A 28 -7.05 -0.55 -16.24
CA ARG A 28 -6.25 0.65 -16.54
C ARG A 28 -7.08 1.76 -17.20
N ILE A 29 -8.15 1.41 -17.91
CA ILE A 29 -9.13 2.38 -18.42
C ILE A 29 -9.98 2.95 -17.27
N VAL A 30 -10.37 2.15 -16.27
CA VAL A 30 -11.07 2.65 -15.07
C VAL A 30 -10.14 3.54 -14.23
N ALA A 31 -8.88 3.14 -14.05
CA ALA A 31 -7.91 3.86 -13.22
C ALA A 31 -7.44 5.21 -13.79
N ALA A 32 -7.65 5.48 -15.08
CA ALA A 32 -7.25 6.71 -15.76
C ALA A 32 -8.42 7.68 -16.05
N ARG A 33 -9.55 7.52 -15.33
CA ARG A 33 -10.69 8.45 -15.36
C ARG A 33 -10.36 9.78 -14.66
N PRO A 34 -11.05 10.89 -15.00
CA PRO A 34 -12.08 11.02 -16.03
C PRO A 34 -11.49 11.29 -17.43
N TYR A 35 -12.23 10.89 -18.45
CA TYR A 35 -11.98 11.24 -19.86
C TYR A 35 -12.83 12.44 -20.28
N GLN A 36 -12.35 13.25 -21.23
CA GLN A 36 -13.11 14.35 -21.86
C GLN A 36 -13.44 14.05 -23.33
N ALA A 37 -12.59 13.28 -24.02
CA ALA A 37 -12.79 12.82 -25.40
C ALA A 37 -12.37 11.35 -25.57
N PRO A 38 -12.93 10.60 -26.55
CA PRO A 38 -12.48 9.23 -26.86
C PRO A 38 -10.96 9.14 -27.12
N GLU A 39 -10.37 10.19 -27.68
CA GLU A 39 -8.95 10.39 -27.96
C GLU A 39 -8.06 10.25 -26.71
N ASP A 40 -8.57 10.59 -25.52
CA ASP A 40 -7.82 10.57 -24.27
C ASP A 40 -7.37 9.15 -23.87
N LEU A 41 -8.02 8.11 -24.41
CA LEU A 41 -7.61 6.71 -24.25
C LEU A 41 -6.15 6.46 -24.68
N LEU A 42 -5.56 7.30 -25.55
CA LEU A 42 -4.14 7.19 -25.94
C LEU A 42 -3.15 7.42 -24.79
N HIS A 43 -3.59 8.06 -23.70
CA HIS A 43 -2.78 8.18 -22.48
C HIS A 43 -2.74 6.88 -21.66
N VAL A 44 -3.67 5.94 -21.91
CA VAL A 44 -3.71 4.64 -21.24
C VAL A 44 -2.66 3.70 -21.85
N SER A 45 -1.59 3.45 -21.10
CA SER A 45 -0.43 2.64 -21.51
C SER A 45 -0.82 1.32 -22.20
N GLY A 46 -0.65 1.23 -23.52
CA GLY A 46 -0.97 0.05 -24.33
C GLY A 46 -2.20 0.18 -25.22
N VAL A 47 -2.97 1.27 -25.11
CA VAL A 47 -3.89 1.68 -26.17
C VAL A 47 -3.07 2.38 -27.27
N GLY A 48 -2.97 1.75 -28.44
CA GLY A 48 -2.39 2.38 -29.63
C GLY A 48 -3.46 3.02 -30.53
N PRO A 49 -3.08 3.86 -31.50
CA PRO A 49 -4.03 4.48 -32.44
C PRO A 49 -4.85 3.45 -33.23
N ALA A 50 -4.23 2.32 -33.63
CA ALA A 50 -4.92 1.22 -34.30
C ALA A 50 -5.88 0.40 -33.39
N LEU A 51 -5.85 0.63 -32.07
CA LEU A 51 -6.90 0.18 -31.15
C LEU A 51 -7.95 1.28 -31.00
N LEU A 52 -7.56 2.54 -30.84
CA LEU A 52 -8.47 3.69 -30.73
C LEU A 52 -9.44 3.76 -31.92
N GLU A 53 -8.97 3.68 -33.16
CA GLU A 53 -9.81 3.67 -34.38
C GLU A 53 -10.91 2.58 -34.37
N ARG A 54 -10.71 1.51 -33.59
CA ARG A 54 -11.65 0.40 -33.43
C ARG A 54 -12.58 0.55 -32.21
N LEU A 55 -12.23 1.44 -31.29
CA LEU A 55 -13.01 1.78 -30.09
C LEU A 55 -13.89 3.01 -30.30
N THR A 56 -13.43 4.04 -31.04
CA THR A 56 -14.19 5.27 -31.33
C THR A 56 -15.66 5.05 -31.74
N PRO A 57 -16.04 4.08 -32.60
CA PRO A 57 -17.45 3.85 -32.95
C PRO A 57 -18.26 3.02 -31.92
N LEU A 58 -17.67 2.68 -30.77
CA LEU A 58 -18.25 1.82 -29.73
C LEU A 58 -18.19 2.46 -28.33
N VAL A 59 -17.60 3.65 -28.18
CA VAL A 59 -17.39 4.30 -26.89
C VAL A 59 -17.90 5.74 -26.91
N THR A 60 -18.45 6.19 -25.79
CA THR A 60 -18.86 7.60 -25.58
C THR A 60 -18.21 8.15 -24.32
N VAL A 61 -18.13 9.47 -24.22
CA VAL A 61 -17.56 10.21 -23.07
C VAL A 61 -18.54 11.27 -22.54
N ALA A 62 -19.69 11.43 -23.20
CA ALA A 62 -20.77 12.27 -22.69
C ALA A 62 -21.15 11.82 -21.27
N GLU A 63 -21.25 12.76 -20.35
CA GLU A 63 -21.95 12.54 -19.10
C GLU A 63 -23.43 12.41 -19.47
N ASP A 64 -24.02 11.23 -19.22
CA ASP A 64 -25.45 11.02 -19.37
C ASP A 64 -26.16 11.78 -18.23
N GLU A 65 -26.34 13.10 -18.39
CA GLU A 65 -27.53 13.75 -17.84
C GLU A 65 -28.71 12.91 -18.30
N THR A 66 -29.43 12.34 -17.33
CA THR A 66 -30.18 11.11 -17.50
C THR A 66 -31.10 11.16 -18.71
N PRO A 67 -31.04 10.21 -19.67
CA PRO A 67 -32.12 10.08 -20.64
C PRO A 67 -33.40 9.87 -19.84
N ASP A 68 -34.38 10.77 -20.04
CA ASP A 68 -35.59 10.84 -19.22
C ASP A 68 -36.19 9.45 -19.04
N MET A 69 -36.17 8.97 -17.80
CA MET A 69 -36.92 7.78 -17.44
C MET A 69 -38.39 8.20 -17.34
N GLU A 70 -39.04 8.28 -18.51
CA GLU A 70 -40.49 8.39 -18.65
C GLU A 70 -41.15 7.19 -17.96
N ILE A 71 -41.31 7.28 -16.64
CA ILE A 71 -42.31 6.51 -15.93
C ILE A 71 -43.64 7.20 -16.26
N PRO A 72 -44.61 6.55 -16.94
CA PRO A 72 -45.85 7.20 -17.32
C PRO A 72 -46.78 7.39 -16.10
N PHE A 73 -46.48 8.40 -15.30
CA PHE A 73 -47.41 8.98 -14.34
C PHE A 73 -48.27 10.01 -15.08
N GLU A 74 -49.51 9.64 -15.36
CA GLU A 74 -50.52 10.57 -15.88
C GLU A 74 -50.92 11.53 -14.75
N GLU A 75 -50.31 12.73 -14.71
CA GLU A 75 -50.81 13.85 -13.91
C GLU A 75 -51.62 14.83 -14.78
N ASP A 76 -52.78 15.22 -14.25
CA ASP A 76 -53.78 16.04 -14.93
C ASP A 76 -53.30 17.48 -15.14
N SER A 77 -53.65 18.08 -16.27
CA SER A 77 -53.02 19.32 -16.75
C SER A 77 -53.75 20.59 -16.29
N GLY A 78 -53.11 21.34 -15.40
CA GLY A 78 -53.42 22.75 -15.13
C GLY A 78 -52.31 23.41 -14.31
N THR A 79 -51.62 24.45 -14.76
CA THR A 79 -52.07 25.55 -15.63
C THR A 79 -50.89 26.16 -16.41
N GLN A 80 -51.11 26.55 -17.69
CA GLN A 80 -50.17 27.38 -18.46
C GLN A 80 -50.54 28.88 -18.40
N PRO A 81 -49.61 29.80 -18.69
CA PRO A 81 -49.69 31.19 -18.23
C PRO A 81 -50.32 32.17 -19.22
N GLU A 82 -50.77 33.30 -18.66
CA GLU A 82 -50.99 34.59 -19.32
C GLU A 82 -50.40 35.69 -18.40
N ALA A 83 -50.01 36.89 -18.80
CA ALA A 83 -49.37 37.45 -20.01
C ALA A 83 -49.48 38.98 -19.87
N GLU A 84 -48.43 39.74 -20.23
CA GLU A 84 -48.50 41.21 -20.50
C GLU A 84 -48.87 42.09 -19.26
N GLU A 85 -48.60 43.41 -19.16
CA GLU A 85 -47.84 44.36 -19.98
C GLU A 85 -47.33 45.56 -19.11
N ASP A 86 -46.76 46.57 -19.80
CA ASP A 86 -46.70 48.01 -19.45
C ASP A 86 -45.47 48.59 -18.70
N ILE A 87 -45.26 49.89 -18.93
CA ILE A 87 -44.03 50.69 -18.73
C ILE A 87 -44.44 52.10 -18.18
N PRO A 88 -43.56 52.97 -17.61
CA PRO A 88 -42.53 53.66 -18.41
C PRO A 88 -41.26 54.15 -17.66
N GLU A 89 -40.41 54.86 -18.42
CA GLU A 89 -39.15 55.50 -18.03
C GLU A 89 -39.32 56.74 -17.13
N THR A 90 -38.26 57.14 -16.41
CA THR A 90 -37.96 58.54 -16.04
C THR A 90 -36.45 58.70 -15.76
N GLU A 91 -35.87 59.81 -16.20
CA GLU A 91 -34.42 60.08 -16.21
C GLU A 91 -33.87 60.61 -14.88
N SER A 92 -32.58 60.37 -14.59
CA SER A 92 -31.62 61.38 -14.08
C SER A 92 -30.16 60.86 -14.00
N GLN A 93 -29.21 61.67 -14.46
CA GLN A 93 -27.74 61.58 -14.24
C GLN A 93 -27.31 62.91 -13.56
N PRO A 94 -26.01 63.24 -13.29
CA PRO A 94 -24.75 62.49 -13.48
C PRO A 94 -23.75 62.58 -12.28
N GLU A 95 -22.55 61.99 -12.48
CA GLU A 95 -21.26 62.31 -11.80
C GLU A 95 -21.19 62.03 -10.26
N GLU A 96 -20.04 61.80 -9.62
CA GLU A 96 -18.69 62.36 -9.78
C GLU A 96 -17.55 61.33 -9.54
N GLU A 97 -16.35 61.60 -10.07
CA GLU A 97 -15.15 60.74 -10.08
C GLU A 97 -14.00 61.37 -9.28
N VAL A 98 -13.46 60.71 -8.24
CA VAL A 98 -12.04 60.82 -7.82
C VAL A 98 -11.56 59.53 -7.11
N ALA A 99 -10.30 59.14 -7.32
CA ALA A 99 -9.62 57.99 -6.71
C ALA A 99 -8.79 58.39 -5.43
N PRO A 100 -8.14 57.45 -4.69
CA PRO A 100 -7.69 57.69 -3.32
C PRO A 100 -6.26 58.28 -3.18
N PRO A 101 -5.90 58.80 -2.00
CA PRO A 101 -4.52 59.04 -1.57
C PRO A 101 -3.95 57.88 -0.72
N GLU A 102 -2.62 57.83 -0.62
CA GLU A 102 -1.84 56.79 0.06
C GLU A 102 -1.56 57.11 1.55
N ALA A 103 -0.83 56.23 2.24
CA ALA A 103 -0.47 56.35 3.66
C ALA A 103 0.78 57.23 3.91
N GLU A 104 0.91 57.79 5.12
CA GLU A 104 2.13 57.73 5.96
C GLU A 104 1.93 58.40 7.34
N SER A 105 2.88 58.18 8.26
CA SER A 105 3.09 58.84 9.59
C SER A 105 2.37 58.27 10.83
N GLN A 106 3.20 57.74 11.75
CA GLN A 106 3.00 57.61 13.22
C GLN A 106 3.68 58.84 13.90
N PRO A 107 3.89 58.95 15.25
CA PRO A 107 3.48 58.13 16.40
C PRO A 107 2.94 58.93 17.61
N GLU A 108 2.62 58.23 18.71
CA GLU A 108 2.59 58.61 20.16
C GLU A 108 1.69 57.56 20.88
N GLU A 109 1.71 57.34 22.20
CA GLU A 109 2.69 57.04 23.26
C GLU A 109 1.84 56.73 24.52
N GLU A 110 2.37 55.98 25.50
CA GLU A 110 1.86 55.76 26.88
C GLU A 110 0.42 55.27 27.15
N ALA A 111 0.28 54.05 27.71
CA ALA A 111 -0.43 53.78 28.99
C ALA A 111 -0.50 52.27 29.30
N ALA A 112 -0.34 51.89 30.57
CA ALA A 112 -0.54 50.52 31.07
C ALA A 112 -1.42 50.50 32.34
N PRO A 113 -2.26 49.47 32.57
CA PRO A 113 -2.94 49.23 33.83
C PRO A 113 -2.08 48.39 34.81
N PRO A 114 -2.36 48.41 36.13
CA PRO A 114 -1.39 47.98 37.16
C PRO A 114 -1.63 46.58 37.74
N GLU A 115 -0.56 46.00 38.30
CA GLU A 115 -0.65 44.94 39.32
C GLU A 115 -0.54 45.53 40.74
N THR A 116 -0.91 44.75 41.76
CA THR A 116 -0.79 45.12 43.18
C THR A 116 -0.31 43.93 43.99
N GLU A 117 0.57 44.18 44.96
CA GLU A 117 1.54 43.19 45.46
C GLU A 117 1.01 42.18 46.47
N SER A 118 1.60 40.97 46.41
CA SER A 118 2.03 40.12 47.53
C SER A 118 1.05 39.62 48.60
N GLN A 119 0.98 38.28 48.71
CA GLN A 119 1.52 37.61 49.90
C GLN A 119 1.99 36.17 49.63
N THR A 120 2.72 35.59 50.58
CA THR A 120 3.71 34.51 50.34
C THR A 120 3.42 33.25 51.17
N GLU A 121 3.47 32.09 50.51
CA GLU A 121 3.68 30.71 51.03
C GLU A 121 4.24 29.95 49.81
N GLU A 122 5.49 29.50 49.72
CA GLU A 122 6.28 28.57 50.56
C GLU A 122 5.77 27.11 50.55
N GLU A 123 5.93 26.40 49.42
CA GLU A 123 6.45 25.02 49.46
C GLU A 123 7.12 24.57 48.13
N ALA A 124 7.72 23.38 48.17
CA ALA A 124 8.68 22.78 47.24
C ALA A 124 8.44 22.91 45.72
N ALA A 125 9.52 23.23 44.99
CA ALA A 125 9.62 23.06 43.54
C ALA A 125 10.36 21.76 43.16
N PRO A 126 9.88 20.98 42.17
CA PRO A 126 10.73 20.11 41.36
C PRO A 126 11.47 20.95 40.31
N GLN A 127 12.78 20.77 40.19
CA GLN A 127 13.58 21.47 39.16
C GLN A 127 13.52 20.72 37.83
N GLU A 128 13.64 21.46 36.72
CA GLU A 128 13.90 20.87 35.41
C GLU A 128 15.24 20.12 35.46
N THR A 129 15.22 18.82 35.18
CA THR A 129 16.44 17.99 35.16
C THR A 129 16.97 17.92 33.73
N GLU A 130 18.22 18.34 33.54
CA GLU A 130 18.93 18.15 32.27
C GLU A 130 19.02 16.66 31.90
N PHE A 131 18.37 16.25 30.81
CA PHE A 131 18.66 14.96 30.17
C PHE A 131 19.97 15.06 29.38
N GLN A 132 21.09 15.01 30.09
CA GLN A 132 22.38 14.62 29.51
C GLN A 132 22.33 13.10 29.20
N PRO A 133 23.00 12.62 28.14
CA PRO A 133 22.82 11.26 27.66
C PRO A 133 23.44 10.23 28.61
N GLU A 134 22.66 9.22 28.99
CA GLU A 134 23.18 8.06 29.73
C GLU A 134 24.00 7.15 28.79
N GLU A 135 25.29 7.03 29.11
CA GLU A 135 26.16 5.94 28.66
C GLU A 135 25.78 4.65 29.42
N GLU A 136 26.19 3.48 28.90
CA GLU A 136 26.06 2.15 29.54
C GLU A 136 24.66 1.48 29.55
N ALA A 137 24.29 0.88 28.40
CA ALA A 137 23.81 -0.52 28.37
C ALA A 137 23.83 -1.08 26.93
N ALA A 138 24.72 -2.03 26.64
CA ALA A 138 24.64 -2.82 25.40
C ALA A 138 23.51 -3.87 25.49
N PRO A 139 22.88 -4.27 24.37
CA PRO A 139 22.01 -5.45 24.39
C PRO A 139 22.84 -6.68 24.81
N PRO A 140 22.25 -7.66 25.53
CA PRO A 140 22.96 -8.87 25.89
C PRO A 140 23.33 -9.66 24.63
N GLU A 141 24.62 -9.73 24.32
CA GLU A 141 25.14 -10.66 23.32
C GLU A 141 24.73 -12.08 23.73
N THR A 142 23.87 -12.70 22.93
CA THR A 142 23.55 -14.12 23.11
C THR A 142 24.76 -14.91 22.64
N GLU A 143 25.55 -15.41 23.59
CA GLU A 143 26.70 -16.27 23.31
C GLU A 143 26.26 -17.51 22.51
N PHE A 144 26.40 -17.46 21.18
CA PHE A 144 26.40 -18.64 20.34
C PHE A 144 27.72 -19.38 20.55
N GLN A 145 27.77 -20.18 21.60
CA GLN A 145 28.84 -21.14 21.86
C GLN A 145 28.86 -22.16 20.68
N PRO A 146 30.00 -22.34 19.99
CA PRO A 146 30.08 -23.19 18.81
C PRO A 146 30.27 -24.66 19.22
N GLU A 147 29.25 -25.27 19.79
CA GLU A 147 29.23 -26.69 20.17
C GLU A 147 28.20 -27.49 19.37
N ASP A 148 28.53 -28.76 19.13
CA ASP A 148 27.76 -29.83 18.49
C ASP A 148 27.24 -29.61 17.05
N GLU A 149 28.12 -29.96 16.10
CA GLU A 149 27.79 -30.40 14.75
C GLU A 149 26.73 -31.52 14.78
N ILE A 150 25.50 -31.21 14.35
CA ILE A 150 24.39 -32.18 14.35
C ILE A 150 24.58 -33.21 13.23
N ILE A 151 25.30 -34.28 13.54
CA ILE A 151 25.39 -35.49 12.73
C ILE A 151 24.03 -36.22 12.79
N PRO A 152 23.37 -36.54 11.66
CA PRO A 152 22.13 -37.31 11.66
C PRO A 152 22.39 -38.78 12.05
N PRO A 153 21.59 -39.37 12.96
CA PRO A 153 21.94 -40.63 13.61
C PRO A 153 21.67 -41.88 12.76
N TRP A 154 22.72 -42.70 12.62
CA TRP A 154 22.71 -44.15 12.42
C TRP A 154 24.09 -44.64 12.91
N ASP A 155 24.26 -45.03 14.18
CA ASP A 155 23.63 -46.15 14.89
C ASP A 155 24.05 -47.52 14.30
N ASP A 156 25.34 -47.78 14.51
CA ASP A 156 25.94 -49.01 15.06
C ASP A 156 25.61 -50.39 14.45
N GLY A 157 26.65 -51.06 13.95
CA GLY A 157 26.64 -52.46 13.51
C GLY A 157 28.04 -53.00 13.18
N GLU A 158 28.63 -53.74 14.11
CA GLU A 158 29.94 -54.42 13.98
C GLU A 158 29.85 -55.74 13.14
N PRO A 159 30.94 -56.52 12.94
CA PRO A 159 32.11 -56.19 12.11
C PRO A 159 32.53 -57.37 11.19
N GLU A 160 33.75 -57.31 10.65
CA GLU A 160 34.61 -58.45 10.23
C GLU A 160 34.04 -59.52 9.27
N ASP A 161 34.46 -59.46 7.99
CA ASP A 161 34.32 -60.56 7.02
C ASP A 161 35.72 -61.16 6.70
N GLU A 162 36.22 -62.03 7.59
CA GLU A 162 37.54 -62.67 7.48
C GLU A 162 37.51 -63.89 6.52
N ILE A 163 37.66 -63.65 5.22
CA ILE A 163 37.62 -64.72 4.21
C ILE A 163 39.02 -65.26 3.89
N HIS A 164 39.43 -66.32 4.60
CA HIS A 164 40.45 -67.26 4.13
C HIS A 164 39.98 -68.00 2.85
N PRO A 165 40.83 -68.19 1.83
CA PRO A 165 40.60 -69.22 0.82
C PRO A 165 40.88 -70.63 1.41
N PRO A 166 40.00 -71.63 1.18
CA PRO A 166 40.19 -72.99 1.72
C PRO A 166 41.10 -73.87 0.86
N ASP A 167 41.59 -74.96 1.47
CA ASP A 167 42.50 -75.94 0.87
C ASP A 167 41.80 -77.13 0.18
N ALA A 168 42.49 -77.66 -0.83
CA ALA A 168 42.55 -79.08 -1.26
C ALA A 168 41.42 -79.80 -2.06
N GLU A 169 41.89 -80.90 -2.69
CA GLU A 169 41.19 -82.05 -3.31
C GLU A 169 40.47 -81.88 -4.68
N THR A 170 40.54 -82.82 -5.64
CA THR A 170 41.44 -83.99 -5.92
C THR A 170 41.30 -84.44 -7.40
N ALA A 171 42.35 -85.09 -7.98
CA ALA A 171 42.32 -86.13 -9.04
C ALA A 171 41.67 -85.81 -10.43
N ASP A 172 41.87 -86.50 -11.56
CA ASP A 172 42.75 -87.58 -12.08
C ASP A 172 42.61 -87.56 -13.64
N ASP A 173 43.33 -88.26 -14.54
CA ASP A 173 44.49 -89.18 -14.58
C ASP A 173 45.07 -89.15 -16.05
N ALA A 174 46.17 -89.85 -16.31
CA ALA A 174 46.62 -90.41 -17.60
C ALA A 174 47.20 -89.48 -18.71
N ILE A 175 48.25 -89.87 -19.48
CA ILE A 175 49.16 -91.04 -19.43
C ILE A 175 50.54 -90.67 -20.04
N ILE A 176 51.61 -90.84 -19.25
CA ILE A 176 52.91 -91.55 -19.49
C ILE A 176 53.43 -91.71 -20.95
N PRO A 177 54.76 -91.61 -21.28
CA PRO A 177 55.98 -91.20 -20.54
C PRO A 177 56.62 -89.92 -21.20
N ALA A 178 57.92 -89.55 -21.24
CA ALA A 178 59.27 -90.00 -20.79
C ALA A 178 60.21 -88.74 -20.73
N GLU A 179 61.52 -88.71 -20.40
CA GLU A 179 62.56 -89.68 -19.94
C GLU A 179 63.24 -89.12 -18.65
N THR A 180 64.22 -89.83 -18.08
CA THR A 180 65.02 -89.42 -16.91
C THR A 180 66.06 -88.34 -17.18
N ASP A 181 66.28 -87.43 -16.22
CA ASP A 181 67.63 -86.93 -15.86
C ASP A 181 67.66 -86.31 -14.43
N GLU A 182 68.86 -85.96 -13.93
CA GLU A 182 69.22 -85.92 -12.49
C GLU A 182 68.82 -84.67 -11.65
N GLU A 183 68.99 -84.81 -10.32
CA GLU A 183 68.71 -83.80 -9.29
C GLU A 183 69.48 -82.47 -9.42
N LYS A 184 68.84 -81.35 -9.10
CA LYS A 184 69.56 -80.20 -8.48
C LYS A 184 68.70 -79.27 -7.62
N SER A 185 69.03 -79.19 -6.34
CA SER A 185 68.40 -78.25 -5.39
C SER A 185 68.71 -76.76 -5.73
N PRO A 186 67.81 -75.81 -5.41
CA PRO A 186 68.05 -74.38 -5.65
C PRO A 186 69.23 -73.85 -4.82
N SER A 187 70.16 -73.16 -5.46
CA SER A 187 71.37 -72.63 -4.81
C SER A 187 71.08 -71.39 -3.96
N ARG A 188 71.58 -71.35 -2.72
CA ARG A 188 71.62 -70.13 -1.89
C ARG A 188 72.24 -68.94 -2.66
N PRO A 189 71.70 -67.72 -2.53
CA PRO A 189 72.33 -66.53 -3.10
C PRO A 189 73.70 -66.29 -2.46
N LYS A 190 74.64 -65.76 -3.27
CA LYS A 190 76.02 -65.48 -2.85
C LYS A 190 76.05 -64.32 -1.85
N PRO A 191 76.92 -64.33 -0.83
CA PRO A 191 77.03 -63.22 0.11
C PRO A 191 77.57 -61.97 -0.59
N VAL A 192 76.78 -60.89 -0.59
CA VAL A 192 77.21 -59.59 -1.11
C VAL A 192 78.32 -59.00 -0.23
N THR A 193 79.37 -58.48 -0.86
CA THR A 193 80.48 -57.83 -0.13
C THR A 193 80.01 -56.47 0.41
N ARG A 194 80.49 -56.04 1.59
CA ARG A 194 80.02 -54.81 2.26
C ARG A 194 80.01 -53.55 1.36
N GLY A 195 80.99 -53.40 0.48
CA GLY A 195 81.02 -52.31 -0.51
C GLY A 195 79.92 -52.41 -1.59
N GLN A 196 79.56 -53.62 -2.02
CA GLN A 196 78.45 -53.86 -2.95
C GLN A 196 77.10 -53.60 -2.27
N ALA A 197 76.96 -53.95 -0.99
CA ALA A 197 75.77 -53.63 -0.21
C ALA A 197 75.59 -52.11 -0.03
N LEU A 198 76.68 -51.38 0.26
CA LEU A 198 76.67 -49.91 0.32
C LEU A 198 76.34 -49.27 -1.04
N LEU A 199 76.88 -49.79 -2.14
CA LEU A 199 76.57 -49.31 -3.49
C LEU A 199 75.08 -49.51 -3.81
N MET A 200 74.53 -50.71 -3.57
CA MET A 200 73.10 -50.98 -3.76
C MET A 200 72.21 -50.11 -2.86
N ALA A 201 72.62 -49.88 -1.60
CA ALA A 201 71.89 -49.00 -0.69
C ALA A 201 71.91 -47.53 -1.14
N ALA A 202 73.03 -47.04 -1.69
CA ALA A 202 73.15 -45.68 -2.22
C ALA A 202 72.36 -45.48 -3.52
N VAL A 203 72.32 -46.49 -4.41
CA VAL A 203 71.45 -46.48 -5.60
C VAL A 203 69.98 -46.55 -5.20
N GLY A 204 69.63 -47.37 -4.20
CA GLY A 204 68.28 -47.48 -3.66
C GLY A 204 67.79 -46.19 -3.00
N SER A 205 68.62 -45.52 -2.19
CA SER A 205 68.24 -44.24 -1.56
C SER A 205 68.15 -43.10 -2.58
N PHE A 206 69.02 -43.07 -3.60
CA PHE A 206 68.90 -42.12 -4.70
C PHE A 206 67.61 -42.34 -5.52
N ALA A 207 67.27 -43.60 -5.84
CA ALA A 207 66.03 -43.93 -6.53
C ALA A 207 64.78 -43.57 -5.69
N ALA A 208 64.79 -43.86 -4.39
CA ALA A 208 63.72 -43.48 -3.47
C ALA A 208 63.58 -41.95 -3.34
N PHE A 209 64.70 -41.21 -3.30
CA PHE A 209 64.69 -39.75 -3.31
C PHE A 209 64.11 -39.17 -4.61
N VAL A 210 64.51 -39.69 -5.77
CA VAL A 210 63.94 -39.28 -7.07
C VAL A 210 62.45 -39.59 -7.15
N LEU A 211 62.01 -40.76 -6.67
CA LEU A 211 60.58 -41.10 -6.59
C LEU A 211 59.80 -40.20 -5.63
N ALA A 212 60.39 -39.84 -4.47
CA ALA A 212 59.76 -38.91 -3.53
C ALA A 212 59.65 -37.48 -4.11
N VAL A 213 60.66 -37.01 -4.85
CA VAL A 213 60.60 -35.72 -5.57
C VAL A 213 59.55 -35.75 -6.68
N LEU A 214 59.49 -36.83 -7.47
CA LEU A 214 58.46 -36.99 -8.51
C LEU A 214 57.06 -37.08 -7.91
N PHE A 215 56.87 -37.83 -6.83
CA PHE A 215 55.59 -37.90 -6.11
C PHE A 215 55.19 -36.54 -5.53
N SER A 216 56.13 -35.80 -4.93
CA SER A 216 55.88 -34.44 -4.44
C SER A 216 55.50 -33.48 -5.57
N LEU A 217 56.17 -33.54 -6.73
CA LEU A 217 55.80 -32.75 -7.90
C LEU A 217 54.42 -33.14 -8.46
N ILE A 218 54.06 -34.43 -8.47
CA ILE A 218 52.73 -34.91 -8.86
C ILE A 218 51.66 -34.45 -7.87
N LEU A 219 51.94 -34.48 -6.56
CA LEU A 219 51.05 -33.98 -5.51
C LEU A 219 50.83 -32.47 -5.61
N ILE A 220 51.90 -31.70 -5.81
CA ILE A 220 51.81 -30.24 -6.02
C ILE A 220 51.07 -29.94 -7.32
N ALA A 221 51.26 -30.74 -8.37
CA ALA A 221 50.53 -30.60 -9.64
C ALA A 221 49.05 -30.98 -9.53
N SER A 222 48.68 -31.98 -8.71
CA SER A 222 47.26 -32.33 -8.50
C SER A 222 46.55 -31.33 -7.59
N LEU A 223 47.21 -30.85 -6.54
CA LEU A 223 46.70 -29.78 -5.66
C LEU A 223 46.48 -28.47 -6.45
N ASN A 224 47.50 -28.01 -7.19
CA ASN A 224 47.37 -26.79 -8.01
C ASN A 224 46.45 -26.99 -9.21
N GLY A 225 46.41 -28.20 -9.80
CA GLY A 225 45.49 -28.55 -10.89
C GLY A 225 44.02 -28.71 -10.46
N GLY A 226 43.76 -28.85 -9.16
CA GLY A 226 42.43 -28.83 -8.57
C GLY A 226 41.79 -27.44 -8.54
N LEU A 227 42.59 -26.37 -8.66
CA LEU A 227 42.11 -24.99 -8.76
C LEU A 227 41.47 -24.73 -10.13
N ARG A 228 40.23 -25.20 -10.30
CA ARG A 228 39.37 -24.75 -11.40
C ARG A 228 38.88 -23.33 -11.11
N PHE A 229 39.75 -22.37 -11.42
CA PHE A 229 39.38 -20.96 -11.52
C PHE A 229 38.13 -20.83 -12.39
N ALA A 230 37.11 -20.14 -11.87
CA ALA A 230 35.93 -19.80 -12.68
C ALA A 230 36.40 -19.03 -13.92
N SER A 231 35.96 -19.47 -15.10
CA SER A 231 36.26 -18.76 -16.34
C SER A 231 35.73 -17.33 -16.28
N LEU A 232 36.40 -16.39 -16.94
CA LEU A 232 35.97 -14.98 -16.96
C LEU A 232 34.51 -14.85 -17.44
N ASP A 233 34.08 -15.71 -18.36
CA ASP A 233 32.69 -15.78 -18.85
C ASP A 233 31.69 -16.25 -17.78
N GLN A 234 32.09 -17.16 -16.88
CA GLN A 234 31.27 -17.60 -15.75
C GLN A 234 31.16 -16.50 -14.68
N VAL A 235 32.26 -15.81 -14.37
CA VAL A 235 32.24 -14.67 -13.44
C VAL A 235 31.38 -13.53 -14.01
N ALA A 236 31.54 -13.21 -15.30
CA ALA A 236 30.73 -12.22 -16.00
C ALA A 236 29.26 -12.67 -16.23
N ALA A 237 28.94 -13.97 -16.11
CA ALA A 237 27.55 -14.44 -16.09
C ALA A 237 26.93 -14.29 -14.69
N LEU A 238 27.68 -14.65 -13.65
CA LEU A 238 27.25 -14.49 -12.26
C LEU A 238 27.04 -13.02 -11.89
N ASP A 239 27.94 -12.13 -12.30
CA ASP A 239 27.84 -10.68 -12.11
C ASP A 239 26.55 -10.08 -12.73
N ARG A 240 26.19 -10.52 -13.95
CA ARG A 240 24.91 -10.16 -14.60
C ARG A 240 23.70 -10.76 -13.87
N GLN A 241 23.82 -11.96 -13.32
CA GLN A 241 22.75 -12.58 -12.53
C GLN A 241 22.53 -11.85 -11.21
N VAL A 242 23.60 -11.50 -10.48
CA VAL A 242 23.54 -10.69 -9.24
C VAL A 242 23.00 -9.29 -9.53
N SER A 243 23.45 -8.64 -10.60
CA SER A 243 22.91 -7.35 -11.04
C SER A 243 21.40 -7.43 -11.33
N GLY A 244 20.97 -8.47 -12.04
CA GLY A 244 19.56 -8.72 -12.31
C GLY A 244 18.72 -9.05 -11.08
N LEU A 245 19.29 -9.68 -10.06
CA LEU A 245 18.64 -9.91 -8.76
C LEU A 245 18.52 -8.62 -7.95
N ASN A 246 19.55 -7.76 -7.97
CA ASN A 246 19.49 -6.44 -7.32
C ASN A 246 18.40 -5.56 -7.95
N SER A 247 18.29 -5.51 -9.29
CA SER A 247 17.20 -4.79 -9.95
C SER A 247 15.81 -5.35 -9.61
N GLN A 248 15.68 -6.66 -9.40
CA GLN A 248 14.41 -7.25 -8.92
C GLN A 248 14.12 -6.87 -7.46
N ALA A 249 15.11 -6.84 -6.59
CA ALA A 249 14.95 -6.41 -5.19
C ALA A 249 14.57 -4.93 -5.06
N GLU A 250 15.10 -4.08 -5.95
CA GLU A 250 14.76 -2.65 -6.00
C GLU A 250 13.33 -2.42 -6.53
N ILE A 251 12.89 -3.16 -7.57
CA ILE A 251 11.49 -3.17 -8.02
C ILE A 251 10.55 -3.64 -6.90
N LEU A 252 10.88 -4.74 -6.21
CA LEU A 252 10.07 -5.24 -5.08
C LEU A 252 9.99 -4.22 -3.93
N THR A 253 11.05 -3.44 -3.70
CA THR A 253 11.07 -2.36 -2.71
C THR A 253 10.17 -1.19 -3.15
N GLN A 254 10.18 -0.84 -4.44
CA GLN A 254 9.27 0.14 -5.01
C GLN A 254 7.81 -0.31 -4.94
N ASP A 255 7.52 -1.58 -5.22
CA ASP A 255 6.18 -2.18 -5.10
C ASP A 255 5.70 -2.17 -3.64
N ILE A 256 6.57 -2.49 -2.67
CA ILE A 256 6.26 -2.41 -1.23
C ILE A 256 5.92 -0.97 -0.81
N ALA A 257 6.70 0.02 -1.24
CA ALA A 257 6.41 1.43 -0.96
C ALA A 257 5.08 1.88 -1.63
N GLY A 258 4.78 1.37 -2.82
CA GLY A 258 3.51 1.59 -3.50
C GLY A 258 2.32 0.92 -2.79
N LEU A 259 2.52 -0.23 -2.17
CA LEU A 259 1.50 -0.90 -1.34
C LEU A 259 1.29 -0.17 0.00
N GLN A 260 2.35 0.31 0.64
CA GLN A 260 2.27 1.14 1.85
C GLN A 260 1.44 2.41 1.57
N SER A 261 1.79 3.17 0.53
CA SER A 261 1.02 4.36 0.14
C SER A 261 -0.46 4.05 -0.16
N ARG A 262 -0.78 2.87 -0.70
CA ARG A 262 -2.18 2.43 -0.88
C ARG A 262 -2.87 2.14 0.45
N ILE A 263 -2.18 1.57 1.44
CA ILE A 263 -2.71 1.35 2.79
C ILE A 263 -2.97 2.69 3.49
N ASP A 264 -2.03 3.64 3.42
CA ASP A 264 -2.20 4.99 4.00
C ASP A 264 -3.43 5.72 3.42
N ASN A 265 -3.68 5.55 2.12
CA ASN A 265 -4.88 6.07 1.43
C ASN A 265 -6.16 5.34 1.87
N LEU A 266 -6.11 4.05 2.19
CA LEU A 266 -7.26 3.29 2.70
C LEU A 266 -7.57 3.62 4.17
N GLU A 267 -6.56 3.85 5.01
CA GLU A 267 -6.73 4.35 6.38
C GLU A 267 -7.35 5.75 6.36
N THR A 268 -6.83 6.64 5.48
CA THR A 268 -7.41 7.97 5.23
C THR A 268 -8.86 7.88 4.72
N LEU A 269 -9.18 6.87 3.89
CA LEU A 269 -10.54 6.63 3.43
C LEU A 269 -11.46 6.16 4.58
N ASN A 270 -10.98 5.30 5.49
CA ASN A 270 -11.74 4.86 6.64
C ASN A 270 -12.12 6.04 7.54
N VAL A 271 -11.15 6.88 7.92
CA VAL A 271 -11.39 8.10 8.72
C VAL A 271 -12.41 9.04 8.04
N ARG A 272 -12.43 9.10 6.70
CA ARG A 272 -13.43 9.86 5.95
C ARG A 272 -14.82 9.21 5.96
N VAL A 273 -14.92 7.88 6.03
CA VAL A 273 -16.20 7.16 6.21
C VAL A 273 -16.70 7.35 7.65
N ASP A 274 -15.84 7.21 8.66
CA ASP A 274 -16.18 7.43 10.07
C ASP A 274 -16.76 8.85 10.29
N ASN A 275 -16.17 9.86 9.64
CA ASN A 275 -16.70 11.24 9.63
C ASN A 275 -18.04 11.35 8.89
N LEU A 276 -18.20 10.72 7.71
CA LEU A 276 -19.48 10.76 6.97
C LEU A 276 -20.62 10.05 7.71
N GLU A 277 -20.35 8.97 8.43
CA GLU A 277 -21.34 8.32 9.31
C GLU A 277 -21.72 9.25 10.48
N THR A 278 -20.75 9.96 11.05
CA THR A 278 -20.98 10.97 12.10
C THR A 278 -21.82 12.15 11.60
N ASP A 279 -21.46 12.72 10.44
CA ASP A 279 -22.21 13.82 9.80
C ASP A 279 -23.64 13.39 9.44
N THR A 280 -23.84 12.14 9.01
CA THR A 280 -25.17 11.58 8.70
C THR A 280 -26.02 11.43 9.96
N ALA A 281 -25.45 10.94 11.06
CA ALA A 281 -26.16 10.83 12.35
C ALA A 281 -26.49 12.19 12.96
N GLN A 282 -25.62 13.20 12.76
CA GLN A 282 -25.92 14.59 13.13
C GLN A 282 -27.05 15.16 12.27
N LEU A 283 -27.06 14.91 10.95
CA LEU A 283 -28.12 15.37 10.05
C LEU A 283 -29.50 14.76 10.38
N GLU A 284 -29.56 13.48 10.79
CA GLU A 284 -30.79 12.86 11.29
C GLU A 284 -31.29 13.55 12.58
N THR A 285 -30.36 13.87 13.49
CA THR A 285 -30.65 14.60 14.73
C THR A 285 -31.16 16.02 14.46
N ASP A 286 -30.48 16.76 13.59
CA ASP A 286 -30.83 18.15 13.22
C ASP A 286 -32.16 18.21 12.47
N MET A 287 -32.46 17.23 11.61
CA MET A 287 -33.75 17.15 10.93
C MET A 287 -34.89 16.85 11.92
N SER A 288 -34.66 15.98 12.91
CA SER A 288 -35.63 15.74 13.99
C SER A 288 -35.91 17.00 14.82
N ALA A 289 -34.85 17.72 15.23
CA ALA A 289 -34.97 19.00 15.95
C ALA A 289 -35.64 20.10 15.09
N THR A 290 -35.44 20.08 13.76
CA THR A 290 -36.11 20.99 12.82
C THR A 290 -37.61 20.70 12.73
N VAL A 291 -38.01 19.42 12.70
CA VAL A 291 -39.42 19.03 12.74
C VAL A 291 -40.07 19.45 14.06
N GLU A 292 -39.42 19.22 15.21
CA GLU A 292 -39.90 19.71 16.51
C GLU A 292 -40.03 21.25 16.52
N SER A 293 -39.10 21.98 15.89
CA SER A 293 -39.19 23.44 15.76
C SER A 293 -40.41 23.89 14.95
N VAL A 294 -40.71 23.19 13.85
CA VAL A 294 -41.90 23.46 13.00
C VAL A 294 -43.20 23.14 13.74
N GLU A 295 -43.27 22.03 14.49
CA GLU A 295 -44.43 21.72 15.33
C GLU A 295 -44.67 22.80 16.39
N ASN A 296 -43.61 23.25 17.09
CA ASN A 296 -43.70 24.34 18.06
C ASN A 296 -44.12 25.67 17.42
N MET A 297 -43.65 26.00 16.20
CA MET A 297 -44.13 27.16 15.45
C MET A 297 -45.61 27.04 15.09
N SER A 298 -46.09 25.86 14.70
CA SER A 298 -47.51 25.64 14.39
C SER A 298 -48.39 25.88 15.62
N VAL A 299 -47.99 25.38 16.80
CA VAL A 299 -48.71 25.61 18.06
C VAL A 299 -48.68 27.10 18.45
N GLN A 300 -47.56 27.80 18.22
CA GLN A 300 -47.48 29.25 18.45
C GLN A 300 -48.41 30.05 17.52
N ILE A 301 -48.56 29.64 16.26
CA ILE A 301 -49.49 30.27 15.31
C ILE A 301 -50.95 30.04 15.72
N GLU A 302 -51.29 28.85 16.24
CA GLU A 302 -52.63 28.56 16.77
C GLU A 302 -52.94 29.41 18.01
N ASP A 303 -52.02 29.51 18.97
CA ASP A 303 -52.17 30.36 20.16
C ASP A 303 -52.29 31.85 19.80
N MET A 304 -51.43 32.36 18.90
CA MET A 304 -51.55 33.74 18.40
C MET A 304 -52.91 34.00 17.73
N SER A 305 -53.45 33.02 17.00
CA SER A 305 -54.77 33.12 16.39
C SER A 305 -55.89 33.17 17.45
N ALA A 306 -55.79 32.37 18.51
CA ALA A 306 -56.72 32.39 19.64
C ALA A 306 -56.65 33.70 20.45
N GLN A 307 -55.45 34.27 20.63
CA GLN A 307 -55.28 35.59 21.24
C GLN A 307 -55.96 36.70 20.42
N ILE A 308 -55.84 36.65 19.09
CA ILE A 308 -56.48 37.60 18.16
C ILE A 308 -58.02 37.50 18.24
N GLU A 309 -58.58 36.28 18.27
CA GLU A 309 -60.02 36.03 18.43
C GLU A 309 -60.57 36.66 19.73
N GLU A 310 -59.90 36.47 20.87
CA GLU A 310 -60.34 37.07 22.14
C GLU A 310 -60.14 38.59 22.19
N ILE A 311 -59.11 39.15 21.53
CA ILE A 311 -58.96 40.62 21.36
C ILE A 311 -60.12 41.21 20.57
N PHE A 312 -60.56 40.56 19.48
CA PHE A 312 -61.76 40.96 18.75
C PHE A 312 -63.02 40.81 19.61
N SER A 313 -63.13 39.73 20.38
CA SER A 313 -64.25 39.51 21.30
C SER A 313 -64.34 40.59 22.38
N GLN A 314 -63.22 40.98 22.99
CA GLN A 314 -63.14 42.11 23.94
C GLN A 314 -63.50 43.44 23.27
N THR A 315 -63.02 43.68 22.05
CA THR A 315 -63.35 44.88 21.27
C THR A 315 -64.85 44.97 20.98
N ALA A 316 -65.49 43.88 20.59
CA ALA A 316 -66.93 43.82 20.36
C ALA A 316 -67.74 44.05 21.65
N ARG A 317 -67.34 43.43 22.77
CA ARG A 317 -67.94 43.65 24.10
C ARG A 317 -67.82 45.12 24.53
N PHE A 318 -66.67 45.77 24.28
CA PHE A 318 -66.44 47.18 24.59
C PHE A 318 -67.28 48.13 23.71
N GLN A 319 -67.38 47.86 22.41
CA GLN A 319 -68.27 48.62 21.51
C GLN A 319 -69.75 48.49 21.94
N ALA A 320 -70.19 47.30 22.32
CA ALA A 320 -71.54 47.09 22.86
C ALA A 320 -71.78 47.88 24.16
N PHE A 321 -70.80 47.91 25.07
CA PHE A 321 -70.84 48.72 26.29
C PHE A 321 -70.94 50.22 25.99
N LEU A 322 -70.12 50.76 25.08
CA LEU A 322 -70.18 52.18 24.69
C LEU A 322 -71.52 52.55 24.04
N ASN A 323 -72.08 51.68 23.20
CA ASN A 323 -73.41 51.88 22.62
C ASN A 323 -74.50 51.89 23.70
N GLY A 324 -74.44 50.99 24.68
CA GLY A 324 -75.35 50.99 25.83
C GLY A 324 -75.24 52.25 26.70
N LEU A 325 -74.02 52.73 26.97
CA LEU A 325 -73.77 53.97 27.70
C LEU A 325 -74.38 55.19 26.96
N ARG A 326 -74.20 55.25 25.63
CA ARG A 326 -74.76 56.31 24.77
C ARG A 326 -76.29 56.32 24.81
N GLU A 327 -76.91 55.14 24.76
CA GLU A 327 -78.37 55.03 24.80
C GLU A 327 -78.96 55.46 26.15
N LEU A 328 -78.29 55.10 27.25
CA LEU A 328 -78.68 55.51 28.61
C LEU A 328 -78.54 57.03 28.79
N LEU A 329 -77.49 57.65 28.25
CA LEU A 329 -77.32 59.11 28.21
C LEU A 329 -78.42 59.80 27.39
N ASN A 330 -78.75 59.27 26.21
CA ASN A 330 -79.83 59.81 25.37
C ASN A 330 -81.18 59.77 26.11
N ALA A 331 -81.53 58.63 26.73
CA ALA A 331 -82.80 58.45 27.44
C ALA A 331 -82.97 59.37 28.66
N VAL A 332 -81.87 59.77 29.31
CA VAL A 332 -81.88 60.75 30.41
C VAL A 332 -81.90 62.20 29.89
N SER A 333 -81.50 62.44 28.64
CA SER A 333 -81.49 63.77 28.01
C SER A 333 -82.80 64.17 27.33
N THR A 334 -83.77 63.26 27.18
CA THR A 334 -85.13 63.56 26.69
C THR A 334 -86.06 63.95 27.85
N PRO A 335 -86.60 65.19 27.89
CA PRO A 335 -87.42 65.70 29.00
C PRO A 335 -88.91 65.36 28.91
#